data_AF-A0A5P8WEK0-F1
#
_entry.id   AF-A0A5P8WEK0-F1
#
_cell.length_a   1.000
_cell.length_b   1.000
_cell.length_c   1.000
_cell.angle_alpha   90.00
_cell.angle_beta   90.00
_cell.angle_gamma   90.00
#
_symmetry.space_group_name_H-M   'P 1'
#
loop_
_entity.id
_entity.type
_entity.pdbx_description
1 polymer ?
#
loop_
_entity_poly.entity_id
_entity_poly.type
_entity_poly.pdbx_seq_one_letter_code
_entity_poly.pdbx_strand_id
1 'polypeptide(L)'
;MDMSLIRERMEELGIDLATLTRRYCEIRRRKGDESATPVNRRNMLAKAISDEGNPTLETFMDILAALDGKVLIEWKSTKVKEFGGDNAA
;
A
#
# COMPACT_ATOMS: atom_id res chain seq x y z
N MET A 1 -11.73 -1.75 2.84
CA MET A 1 -10.51 -1.61 3.67
C MET A 1 -10.71 -0.32 4.42
N ASP A 2 -10.65 -0.33 5.74
CA ASP A 2 -10.79 0.92 6.52
C ASP A 2 -9.54 1.77 6.30
N MET A 3 -9.71 2.98 5.76
CA MET A 3 -8.62 3.91 5.45
C MET A 3 -8.41 4.95 6.57
N SER A 4 -9.12 4.83 7.69
CA SER A 4 -8.93 5.63 8.91
C SER A 4 -7.47 5.70 9.34
N LEU A 5 -6.79 4.56 9.39
CA LEU A 5 -5.37 4.44 9.77
C LEU A 5 -4.43 5.28 8.90
N ILE A 6 -4.74 5.45 7.61
CA ILE A 6 -3.93 6.32 6.73
C ILE A 6 -4.11 7.78 7.12
N ARG A 7 -5.34 8.21 7.38
CA ARG A 7 -5.65 9.59 7.77
C ARG A 7 -5.05 9.93 9.14
N GLU A 8 -5.22 9.04 10.12
CA GLU A 8 -4.60 9.17 11.45
C GLU A 8 -3.08 9.30 11.33
N ARG A 9 -2.44 8.45 10.53
CA ARG A 9 -0.99 8.54 10.33
C ARG A 9 -0.56 9.83 9.63
N MET A 10 -1.35 10.32 8.68
CA MET A 10 -1.08 11.62 8.04
C MET A 10 -1.14 12.77 9.06
N GLU A 11 -2.11 12.75 9.97
CA GLU A 11 -2.23 13.72 11.06
C GLU A 11 -1.05 13.65 12.03
N GLU A 12 -0.66 12.45 12.46
CA GLU A 12 0.52 12.24 13.33
C GLU A 12 1.81 12.79 12.74
N LEU A 13 1.98 12.66 11.41
CA LEU A 13 3.16 13.14 10.69
C LEU A 13 3.05 14.62 10.29
N GLY A 14 1.89 15.25 10.49
CA GLY A 14 1.63 16.62 10.04
C GLY A 14 1.70 16.78 8.52
N ILE A 15 1.33 15.75 7.76
CA ILE A 15 1.40 15.75 6.29
C ILE A 15 0.02 15.92 5.66
N ASP A 16 -0.03 16.72 4.61
CA ASP A 16 -1.23 16.91 3.81
C ASP A 16 -1.23 15.99 2.57
N LEU A 17 -2.36 15.98 1.85
CA LEU A 17 -2.50 15.20 0.62
C LEU A 17 -1.44 15.58 -0.43
N ALA A 18 -1.03 16.85 -0.50
CA ALA A 18 -0.01 17.29 -1.45
C ALA A 18 1.35 16.66 -1.13
N THR A 19 1.73 16.65 0.15
CA THR A 19 2.96 16.03 0.64
C THR A 19 2.94 14.52 0.44
N LEU A 20 1.83 13.85 0.79
CA LEU A 20 1.65 12.42 0.51
C LEU A 20 1.82 12.13 -0.98
N THR A 21 1.20 12.94 -1.85
CA THR A 21 1.27 12.77 -3.30
C THR A 21 2.71 12.89 -3.81
N ARG A 22 3.50 13.84 -3.32
CA ARG A 22 4.91 13.97 -3.70
C ARG A 22 5.72 12.75 -3.29
N ARG A 23 5.60 12.33 -2.02
CA ARG A 23 6.32 11.16 -1.48
C ARG A 23 5.96 9.88 -2.24
N TYR A 24 4.67 9.67 -2.53
CA TYR A 24 4.20 8.57 -3.36
C TYR A 24 4.85 8.58 -4.76
N CYS A 25 4.90 9.73 -5.43
CA CYS A 25 5.52 9.83 -6.75
C CYS A 25 7.03 9.53 -6.71
N GLU A 26 7.73 9.96 -5.66
CA GLU A 26 9.15 9.63 -5.48
C GLU A 26 9.37 8.12 -5.35
N ILE A 27 8.50 7.42 -4.60
CA ILE A 27 8.53 5.95 -4.48
C ILE A 27 8.30 5.29 -5.84
N ARG A 28 7.27 5.72 -6.58
CA ARG A 28 6.95 5.19 -7.92
C ARG A 28 8.11 5.37 -8.91
N ARG A 29 8.75 6.54 -8.91
CA ARG A 29 9.92 6.80 -9.77
C ARG A 29 11.11 5.92 -9.39
N ARG A 30 11.36 5.69 -8.10
CA ARG A 30 12.39 4.72 -7.65
C ARG A 30 12.09 3.28 -8.10
N LYS A 31 10.82 2.95 -8.34
CA LYS A 31 10.38 1.68 -8.92
C LYS A 31 10.35 1.66 -10.46
N GLY A 32 10.79 2.73 -11.13
CA GLY A 32 10.89 2.83 -12.58
C GLY A 32 9.68 3.48 -13.28
N ASP A 33 8.68 3.97 -12.54
CA ASP A 33 7.55 4.71 -13.13
C ASP A 33 7.89 6.21 -13.22
N GLU A 34 8.63 6.59 -14.28
CA GLU A 34 9.02 7.99 -14.54
C GLU A 34 7.81 8.90 -14.82
N SER A 35 6.67 8.32 -15.22
CA SER A 35 5.43 9.05 -15.50
C SER A 35 4.69 9.52 -14.25
N ALA A 36 5.13 9.08 -13.06
CA ALA A 36 4.51 9.43 -11.78
C ALA A 36 4.73 10.91 -11.43
N THR A 37 3.72 11.73 -11.74
CA THR A 37 3.66 13.15 -11.39
C THR A 37 2.55 13.43 -10.38
N PRO A 38 2.71 14.46 -9.52
CA PRO A 38 1.65 14.83 -8.58
C PRO A 38 0.31 15.16 -9.25
N VAL A 39 0.34 15.77 -10.43
CA VAL A 39 -0.87 16.12 -11.19
C VAL A 39 -1.70 14.88 -11.52
N ASN A 40 -1.05 13.81 -12.00
CA ASN A 40 -1.75 12.60 -12.44
C ASN A 40 -2.16 11.68 -11.27
N ARG A 41 -1.51 11.81 -10.11
CA ARG A 41 -1.72 10.89 -8.97
C ARG A 41 -2.57 11.48 -7.83
N ARG A 42 -2.70 12.81 -7.72
CA ARG A 42 -3.43 13.46 -6.62
C ARG A 42 -4.88 12.98 -6.47
N ASN A 43 -5.65 12.96 -7.56
CA ASN A 43 -7.06 12.56 -7.51
C ASN A 43 -7.23 11.08 -7.17
N MET A 44 -6.33 10.23 -7.69
CA MET A 44 -6.30 8.80 -7.36
C MET A 44 -6.04 8.60 -5.86
N LEU A 45 -5.07 9.32 -5.29
CA LEU A 45 -4.76 9.24 -3.87
C LEU A 45 -5.87 9.81 -2.99
N ALA A 46 -6.49 10.92 -3.39
CA ALA A 46 -7.65 11.49 -2.70
C ALA A 46 -8.78 10.45 -2.56
N LYS A 47 -9.13 9.77 -3.66
CA LYS A 47 -10.13 8.70 -3.66
C LYS A 47 -9.71 7.51 -2.83
N ALA A 48 -8.43 7.13 -2.89
CA ALA A 48 -7.91 6.01 -2.11
C ALA A 48 -8.07 6.26 -0.60
N ILE A 49 -7.86 7.48 -0.12
CA ILE A 49 -7.93 7.80 1.32
C ILE A 49 -9.30 8.30 1.79
N SER A 50 -10.28 8.48 0.90
CA SER A 50 -11.62 9.00 1.24
C SER A 50 -12.70 7.93 1.37
N ASP A 51 -12.33 6.65 1.49
CA ASP A 51 -13.24 5.49 1.51
C ASP A 51 -14.11 5.30 0.23
N GLU A 52 -14.00 6.21 -0.75
CA GLU A 52 -14.67 6.14 -2.05
C GLU A 52 -13.92 5.27 -3.07
N GLY A 53 -12.67 4.92 -2.78
CA GLY A 53 -11.78 4.18 -3.66
C GLY A 53 -11.42 2.80 -3.12
N ASN A 54 -11.16 1.86 -4.02
CA ASN A 54 -10.56 0.57 -3.68
C ASN A 54 -9.16 0.48 -4.34
N PRO A 55 -8.10 0.94 -3.68
CA PRO A 55 -6.76 0.93 -4.26
C PRO A 55 -6.26 -0.50 -4.48
N THR A 56 -5.41 -0.69 -5.49
CA THR A 56 -4.68 -1.96 -5.64
C THR A 56 -3.76 -2.18 -4.44
N LEU A 57 -3.42 -3.45 -4.15
CA LEU A 57 -2.47 -3.77 -3.10
C LEU A 57 -1.14 -3.02 -3.27
N GLU A 58 -0.64 -2.94 -4.50
CA GLU A 58 0.59 -2.17 -4.81
C GLU A 58 0.44 -0.69 -4.45
N THR A 59 -0.68 -0.06 -4.83
CA THR A 59 -0.97 1.34 -4.49
C THR A 59 -1.03 1.53 -2.98
N PHE A 60 -1.67 0.60 -2.27
CA PHE A 60 -1.76 0.63 -0.82
C PHE A 60 -0.37 0.51 -0.16
N MET A 61 0.47 -0.42 -0.61
CA MET A 61 1.85 -0.58 -0.13
C MET A 61 2.69 0.68 -0.37
N ASP A 62 2.53 1.32 -1.54
CA ASP A 62 3.21 2.58 -1.87
C ASP A 62 2.75 3.74 -0.99
N ILE A 63 1.45 3.81 -0.66
CA ILE A 63 0.92 4.78 0.30
C ILE A 63 1.53 4.54 1.69
N LEU A 64 1.56 3.29 2.17
CA LEU A 64 2.18 2.97 3.47
C LEU A 64 3.66 3.37 3.51
N ALA A 65 4.42 3.07 2.46
CA ALA A 65 5.81 3.47 2.36
C ALA A 65 5.98 5.00 2.35
N ALA A 66 5.06 5.76 1.74
CA ALA A 66 5.07 7.23 1.76
C ALA A 66 4.81 7.82 3.15
N LEU A 67 4.18 7.04 4.03
CA LEU A 67 3.84 7.37 5.42
C LEU A 67 4.85 6.80 6.44
N ASP A 68 6.04 6.42 5.96
CA ASP A 68 7.09 5.79 6.76
C ASP A 68 6.63 4.49 7.45
N GLY A 69 5.62 3.83 6.87
CA GLY A 69 5.01 2.61 7.36
C GLY A 69 5.74 1.35 6.89
N LYS A 70 5.57 0.27 7.66
CA LYS A 70 6.05 -1.07 7.33
C LYS A 70 4.91 -2.07 7.48
N VAL A 71 4.82 -3.03 6.57
CA VAL A 71 3.82 -4.10 6.64
C VAL A 71 4.40 -5.29 7.38
N LEU A 72 3.70 -5.72 8.42
CA LEU A 72 3.95 -6.98 9.11
C LEU A 72 2.88 -7.97 8.65
N ILE A 73 3.31 -9.10 8.11
CA ILE A 73 2.43 -10.18 7.66
C ILE A 73 2.57 -11.34 8.64
N GLU A 74 1.46 -11.74 9.26
CA GLU A 74 1.39 -12.90 10.14
C GLU A 74 0.49 -13.98 9.52
N TRP A 75 1.00 -15.20 9.42
CA TRP A 75 0.23 -16.35 8.97
C TRP A 75 -0.45 -17.01 10.18
N LYS A 76 -1.80 -17.03 10.22
CA LYS A 76 -2.53 -17.57 11.37
C LYS A 76 -2.48 -19.09 11.54
N SER A 77 -2.12 -19.85 10.50
CA SER A 77 -1.78 -21.29 10.53
C SER A 77 -1.75 -21.79 9.10
N THR A 78 -0.62 -22.33 8.65
CA THR A 78 -0.57 -23.19 7.47
C THR A 78 -0.71 -24.63 7.94
N LYS A 79 -1.91 -25.21 7.85
CA LYS A 79 -2.01 -26.68 7.82
C LYS A 79 -1.30 -27.13 6.55
N VAL A 80 -0.04 -27.53 6.66
CA VAL A 80 0.68 -28.21 5.59
C VAL A 80 -0.05 -29.52 5.36
N LYS A 81 -0.74 -29.67 4.23
CA LYS A 81 -1.11 -31.01 3.75
C LYS A 81 0.18 -31.66 3.28
N GLU A 82 0.72 -32.56 4.08
CA GLU A 82 1.70 -33.52 3.59
C GLU A 82 1.01 -34.36 2.51
N PHE A 83 1.36 -34.13 1.25
CA PHE A 83 1.09 -35.12 0.21
C PHE A 83 2.12 -36.23 0.44
N GLY A 84 1.75 -37.17 1.30
CA GLY A 84 2.46 -38.45 1.41
C GLY A 84 2.51 -39.08 0.03
N GLY A 85 3.73 -39.30 -0.47
CA GLY A 85 3.94 -40.04 -1.70
C GLY A 85 3.48 -41.47 -1.50
N ASP A 86 2.42 -41.87 -2.20
CA ASP A 86 2.13 -43.26 -2.48
C ASP A 86 3.21 -43.78 -3.43
N ASN A 87 4.36 -44.15 -2.86
CA ASN A 87 5.16 -45.24 -3.44
C ASN A 87 4.40 -46.53 -3.15
N ALA A 88 3.42 -46.84 -4.01
CA ALA A 88 2.88 -48.18 -4.10
C ALA A 88 3.96 -49.07 -4.75
N ALA A 89 4.58 -49.89 -3.89
CA ALA A 89 5.41 -51.02 -4.24
C ALA A 89 4.58 -52.15 -4.90
#